data_AF-A0A7C3UC65-F1
#
_entry.id   AF-A0A7C3UC65-F1
#
_cell.length_a   1.000
_cell.length_b   1.000
_cell.length_c   1.000
_cell.angle_alpha   90.00
_cell.angle_beta   90.00
_cell.angle_gamma   90.00
#
_symmetry.space_group_name_H-M   'P 1'
#
loop_
_entity.id
_entity.type
_entity.pdbx_description
1 polymer ?
#
loop_
_entity_poly.entity_id
_entity_poly.type
_entity_poly.pdbx_seq_one_letter_code
_entity_poly.pdbx_strand_id
1 'polypeptide(L)'
;MGTFAGSAFMKAFNAFYYSFSPQVARFISGSPALKASTRALLYPLMGALHLSYVLFNALSFTPEIAVVVAGFVASALLGALYLFPTASIVLFVLKRRGHAVNFNKAWRIGLVVVASLLAIAFAEVSGHVGLAVLATSLFVVSNIATVGLTLATNVVKSFSPLFTRVAHGVERKSSLPMGA
;
A
#
# COMPACT_ATOMS: atom_id res chain seq x y z
N MET A 1 -16.49 -21.28 3.10
CA MET A 1 -17.56 -20.40 3.64
C MET A 1 -17.33 -18.99 3.11
N GLY A 2 -18.39 -18.30 2.69
CA GLY A 2 -18.29 -16.91 2.23
C GLY A 2 -18.78 -15.96 3.33
N THR A 3 -18.01 -14.91 3.64
CA THR A 3 -18.39 -13.90 4.63
C THR A 3 -19.02 -12.70 3.94
N PHE A 4 -19.81 -11.91 4.67
CA PHE A 4 -20.45 -10.73 4.11
C PHE A 4 -19.41 -9.71 3.61
N ALA A 5 -18.49 -9.28 4.48
CA ALA A 5 -17.41 -8.36 4.12
C ALA A 5 -16.53 -8.92 2.98
N GLY A 6 -16.23 -10.22 3.00
CA GLY A 6 -15.43 -10.87 1.96
C GLY A 6 -16.16 -10.87 0.61
N SER A 7 -17.46 -11.17 0.60
CA SER A 7 -18.27 -11.15 -0.61
C SER A 7 -18.41 -9.73 -1.20
N ALA A 8 -18.52 -8.71 -0.34
CA ALA A 8 -18.58 -7.32 -0.74
C ALA A 8 -17.26 -6.86 -1.36
N PHE A 9 -16.13 -7.20 -0.73
CA PHE A 9 -14.81 -6.96 -1.30
C PHE A 9 -14.65 -7.67 -2.65
N MET A 10 -15.01 -8.95 -2.76
CA MET A 10 -14.88 -9.71 -4.01
C MET A 10 -15.74 -9.12 -5.14
N LYS A 11 -16.92 -8.56 -4.84
CA LYS A 11 -17.72 -7.82 -5.82
C LYS A 11 -16.97 -6.60 -6.35
N ALA A 12 -16.42 -5.78 -5.45
CA ALA A 12 -15.67 -4.59 -5.83
C ALA A 12 -14.39 -4.95 -6.61
N PHE A 13 -13.64 -5.92 -6.10
CA PHE A 13 -12.40 -6.40 -6.69
C PHE A 13 -12.62 -6.97 -8.08
N ASN A 14 -13.63 -7.82 -8.28
CA ASN A 14 -13.91 -8.40 -9.60
C ASN A 14 -14.30 -7.33 -10.61
N ALA A 15 -15.17 -6.38 -10.22
CA ALA A 15 -15.56 -5.28 -11.10
C ALA A 15 -14.35 -4.44 -11.53
N PHE A 16 -13.45 -4.13 -10.59
CA PHE A 16 -12.22 -3.40 -10.86
C PHE A 16 -11.23 -4.24 -11.70
N TYR A 17 -10.89 -5.45 -11.27
CA TYR A 17 -9.89 -6.31 -11.89
C TYR A 17 -10.25 -6.68 -13.33
N TYR A 18 -11.49 -7.08 -13.58
CA TYR A 18 -11.92 -7.47 -14.93
C TYR A 18 -12.16 -6.28 -15.87
N SER A 19 -12.16 -5.03 -15.36
CA SER A 19 -12.27 -3.84 -16.22
C SER A 19 -11.03 -3.61 -17.11
N PHE A 20 -9.85 -4.06 -16.68
CA PHE A 20 -8.59 -3.84 -17.41
C PHE A 20 -7.77 -5.13 -17.64
N SER A 21 -7.90 -6.13 -16.76
CA SER A 21 -7.04 -7.31 -16.80
C SER A 21 -7.07 -8.08 -18.14
N PRO A 22 -8.19 -8.22 -18.87
CA PRO A 22 -8.17 -8.98 -20.13
C PRO A 22 -7.26 -8.34 -21.19
N GLN A 23 -7.25 -7.01 -21.26
CA GLN A 23 -6.43 -6.25 -22.20
C GLN A 23 -4.94 -6.36 -21.83
N VAL A 24 -4.63 -6.18 -20.54
CA VAL A 24 -3.28 -6.31 -20.00
C VAL A 24 -2.75 -7.75 -20.17
N ALA A 25 -3.59 -8.76 -19.94
CA ALA A 25 -3.23 -10.17 -20.12
C ALA A 25 -2.87 -10.48 -21.58
N ARG A 26 -3.66 -9.97 -22.54
CA ARG A 26 -3.34 -10.10 -23.98
C ARG A 26 -2.00 -9.46 -24.30
N PHE A 27 -1.73 -8.26 -23.80
CA PHE A 27 -0.46 -7.56 -24.00
C PHE A 27 0.74 -8.35 -23.46
N ILE A 28 0.65 -8.83 -22.21
CA ILE A 28 1.71 -9.63 -21.57
C ILE A 28 1.92 -10.97 -22.31
N SER A 29 0.84 -11.55 -22.86
CA SER A 29 0.90 -12.87 -23.51
C SER A 29 1.82 -12.92 -24.74
N GLY A 30 2.06 -11.78 -25.38
CA GLY A 30 2.87 -11.66 -26.60
C GLY A 30 4.39 -11.67 -26.39
N SER A 31 4.89 -11.53 -25.15
CA SER A 31 6.34 -11.48 -24.89
C SER A 31 6.76 -12.38 -23.72
N PRO A 32 7.72 -13.32 -23.93
CA PRO A 32 8.28 -14.13 -22.85
C PRO A 32 8.90 -13.29 -21.72
N ALA A 33 9.55 -12.17 -22.07
CA ALA A 33 10.16 -11.27 -21.08
C ALA A 33 9.10 -10.59 -20.21
N LEU A 34 8.00 -10.10 -20.80
CA LEU A 34 6.89 -9.52 -20.03
C LEU A 34 6.25 -10.56 -19.11
N LYS A 35 6.04 -11.79 -19.58
CA LYS A 35 5.53 -12.89 -18.73
C LYS A 35 6.42 -13.14 -17.53
N ALA A 36 7.73 -13.23 -17.74
CA ALA A 36 8.69 -13.45 -16.66
C ALA A 36 8.66 -12.32 -15.62
N SER A 37 8.66 -11.07 -16.08
CA SER A 37 8.57 -9.88 -15.21
C SER A 37 7.25 -9.83 -14.43
N THR A 38 6.11 -10.08 -15.09
CA THR A 38 4.81 -10.14 -14.40
C THR A 38 4.79 -11.26 -13.38
N ARG A 39 5.33 -12.45 -13.69
CA ARG A 39 5.40 -13.57 -12.74
C ARG A 39 6.26 -13.22 -11.53
N ALA A 40 7.41 -12.58 -11.74
CA ALA A 40 8.26 -12.10 -10.65
C ALA A 40 7.52 -11.10 -9.74
N LEU A 41 6.77 -10.18 -10.33
CA LEU A 41 5.92 -9.24 -9.59
C LEU A 41 4.77 -9.93 -8.85
N LEU A 42 4.25 -11.07 -9.32
CA LEU A 42 3.15 -11.77 -8.66
C LEU A 42 3.59 -12.65 -7.49
N TYR A 43 4.85 -13.09 -7.42
CA TYR A 43 5.30 -13.96 -6.33
C TYR A 43 5.16 -13.34 -4.93
N PRO A 44 5.62 -12.10 -4.68
CA PRO A 44 5.44 -11.46 -3.37
C PRO A 44 3.95 -11.29 -3.01
N LEU A 45 3.12 -10.99 -4.01
CA LEU A 45 1.67 -10.91 -3.85
C LEU A 45 1.09 -12.25 -3.39
N MET A 46 1.47 -13.36 -4.03
CA MET A 46 0.99 -14.70 -3.65
C MET A 46 1.41 -15.07 -2.23
N GLY A 47 2.62 -14.70 -1.82
CA GLY A 47 3.08 -14.85 -0.44
C GLY A 47 2.22 -14.07 0.55
N ALA A 48 1.89 -12.81 0.23
CA ALA A 48 1.01 -11.98 1.07
C ALA A 48 -0.39 -12.58 1.20
N LEU A 49 -0.98 -13.04 0.10
CA LEU A 49 -2.29 -13.71 0.12
C LEU A 49 -2.25 -15.01 0.92
N HIS A 50 -1.18 -15.80 0.79
CA HIS A 50 -1.03 -17.04 1.55
C HIS A 50 -0.96 -16.76 3.06
N LEU A 51 -0.21 -15.74 3.48
CA LEU A 51 -0.16 -15.33 4.88
C LEU A 51 -1.55 -14.91 5.38
N SER A 52 -2.26 -14.08 4.63
CA SER A 52 -3.63 -13.68 4.96
C SER A 52 -4.59 -14.86 5.06
N TYR A 53 -4.45 -15.88 4.20
CA TYR A 53 -5.23 -17.11 4.27
C TYR A 53 -4.93 -17.92 5.53
N VAL A 54 -3.65 -18.04 5.91
CA VAL A 54 -3.25 -18.72 7.15
C VAL A 54 -3.84 -18.01 8.36
N LEU A 55 -3.79 -16.67 8.41
CA LEU A 55 -4.44 -15.90 9.48
C LEU A 55 -5.96 -16.08 9.47
N PHE A 56 -6.60 -16.04 8.31
CA PHE A 56 -8.04 -16.27 8.18
C PHE A 56 -8.44 -17.62 8.80
N ASN A 57 -7.71 -18.68 8.47
CA ASN A 57 -7.95 -20.01 9.03
C ASN A 57 -7.65 -20.08 10.54
N ALA A 58 -6.61 -19.41 11.03
CA ALA A 58 -6.31 -19.36 12.45
C ALA A 58 -7.41 -18.65 13.28
N LEU A 59 -8.11 -17.70 12.66
CA LEU A 59 -9.22 -16.94 13.24
C LEU A 59 -10.60 -17.49 12.84
N SER A 60 -10.69 -18.75 12.37
CA SER A 60 -11.94 -19.31 11.82
C SER A 60 -13.12 -19.33 12.80
N PHE A 61 -12.87 -19.14 14.10
CA PHE A 61 -13.90 -19.01 15.14
C PHE A 61 -14.81 -17.78 14.95
N THR A 62 -14.30 -16.72 14.31
CA THR A 62 -15.04 -15.48 14.01
C THR A 62 -14.80 -15.05 12.56
N PRO A 63 -15.48 -15.69 11.58
CA PRO A 63 -15.11 -15.59 10.18
C PRO A 63 -15.19 -14.16 9.61
N GLU A 64 -16.10 -13.32 10.09
CA GLU A 64 -16.23 -11.91 9.70
C GLU A 64 -15.00 -11.10 10.13
N ILE A 65 -14.60 -11.24 11.40
CA ILE A 65 -13.39 -10.61 11.95
C ILE A 65 -12.14 -11.17 11.24
N ALA A 66 -12.10 -12.48 11.02
CA ALA A 66 -11.01 -13.15 10.33
C ALA A 66 -10.80 -12.58 8.92
N VAL A 67 -11.87 -12.33 8.16
CA VAL A 67 -11.77 -11.70 6.83
C VAL A 67 -11.25 -10.27 6.92
N VAL A 68 -11.72 -9.47 7.87
CA VAL A 68 -11.26 -8.09 8.03
C VAL A 68 -9.77 -8.05 8.40
N VAL A 69 -9.33 -8.92 9.31
CA VAL A 69 -7.90 -9.05 9.69
C VAL A 69 -7.07 -9.56 8.51
N ALA A 70 -7.52 -10.58 7.79
CA ALA A 70 -6.84 -11.09 6.62
C ALA A 70 -6.71 -10.00 5.53
N GLY A 71 -7.77 -9.20 5.33
CA GLY A 71 -7.78 -8.04 4.46
C GLY A 71 -6.83 -6.95 4.91
N PHE A 72 -6.76 -6.66 6.22
CA PHE A 72 -5.81 -5.72 6.81
C PHE A 72 -4.37 -6.15 6.51
N VAL A 73 -4.02 -7.40 6.79
CA VAL A 73 -2.67 -7.94 6.56
C VAL A 73 -2.33 -7.92 5.08
N ALA A 74 -3.24 -8.38 4.21
CA ALA A 74 -3.00 -8.39 2.76
C ALA A 74 -2.73 -6.98 2.23
N SER A 75 -3.60 -6.02 2.58
CA SER A 75 -3.49 -4.63 2.15
C SER A 75 -2.26 -3.92 2.74
N ALA A 76 -1.89 -4.23 3.99
CA ALA A 76 -0.66 -3.72 4.59
C ALA A 76 0.59 -4.24 3.86
N LEU A 77 0.67 -5.54 3.59
CA LEU A 77 1.78 -6.15 2.85
C LEU A 77 1.86 -5.58 1.42
N LEU A 78 0.71 -5.38 0.76
CA LEU A 78 0.66 -4.70 -0.53
C LEU A 78 1.24 -3.28 -0.49
N GLY A 79 0.86 -2.50 0.53
CA GLY A 79 1.43 -1.18 0.77
C GLY A 79 2.94 -1.21 0.99
N ALA A 80 3.42 -2.17 1.77
CA ALA A 80 4.85 -2.33 2.09
C ALA A 80 5.68 -2.85 0.91
N LEU A 81 5.13 -3.71 0.05
CA LEU A 81 5.88 -4.34 -1.04
C LEU A 81 5.86 -3.52 -2.33
N TYR A 82 4.73 -2.88 -2.66
CA TYR A 82 4.57 -2.20 -3.95
C TYR A 82 4.59 -0.68 -3.82
N LEU A 83 3.84 -0.13 -2.87
CA LEU A 83 3.70 1.33 -2.75
C LEU A 83 4.89 1.97 -2.03
N PHE A 84 5.42 1.33 -0.98
CA PHE A 84 6.59 1.81 -0.25
C PHE A 84 7.81 2.11 -1.14
N PRO A 85 8.36 1.15 -1.94
CA PRO A 85 9.57 1.42 -2.69
C PRO A 85 9.37 2.50 -3.75
N THR A 86 8.21 2.50 -4.42
CA THR A 86 7.87 3.49 -5.44
C THR A 86 7.66 4.88 -4.84
N ALA A 87 6.91 4.98 -3.74
CA ALA A 87 6.69 6.23 -3.02
C ALA A 87 7.99 6.80 -2.44
N SER A 88 8.89 5.96 -1.91
CA SER A 88 10.21 6.39 -1.43
C SER A 88 11.02 7.07 -2.53
N ILE A 89 11.07 6.51 -3.74
CA ILE A 89 11.78 7.10 -4.89
C ILE A 89 11.16 8.45 -5.25
N VAL A 90 9.83 8.52 -5.37
CA VAL A 90 9.13 9.76 -5.72
C VAL A 90 9.38 10.86 -4.68
N LEU A 91 9.22 10.54 -3.39
CA LEU A 91 9.45 11.48 -2.29
C LEU A 91 10.91 11.94 -2.23
N PHE A 92 11.85 11.04 -2.52
CA PHE A 92 13.27 11.38 -2.58
C PHE A 92 13.57 12.37 -3.71
N VAL A 93 13.03 12.15 -4.91
CA VAL A 93 13.19 13.05 -6.06
C VAL A 93 12.57 14.42 -5.78
N LEU A 94 11.35 14.46 -5.22
CA LEU A 94 10.66 15.71 -4.87
C LEU A 94 11.47 16.53 -3.86
N LYS A 95 12.02 15.87 -2.84
CA LYS A 95 12.85 16.53 -1.82
C LYS A 95 14.15 17.09 -2.42
N ARG A 96 14.80 16.36 -3.33
CA ARG A 96 15.98 16.87 -4.06
C ARG A 96 15.65 18.09 -4.93
N ARG A 97 14.43 18.19 -5.45
CA ARG A 97 13.95 19.34 -6.23
C ARG A 97 13.46 20.52 -5.38
N GLY A 98 13.66 20.47 -4.05
CA GLY A 98 13.30 21.57 -3.15
C GLY A 98 11.82 21.65 -2.79
N HIS A 99 11.00 20.65 -3.15
CA HIS A 99 9.59 20.65 -2.73
C HIS A 99 9.46 20.35 -1.24
N ALA A 100 8.72 21.20 -0.52
CA ALA A 100 8.37 20.99 0.87
C ALA A 100 7.35 19.84 1.00
N VAL A 101 7.82 18.66 1.36
CA VAL A 101 6.94 17.51 1.65
C VAL A 101 6.51 17.57 3.12
N ASN A 102 5.24 17.90 3.37
CA ASN A 102 4.71 17.94 4.73
C ASN A 102 4.23 16.54 5.16
N PHE A 103 5.02 15.89 6.00
CA PHE A 103 4.76 14.53 6.49
C PHE A 103 3.67 14.45 7.57
N ASN A 104 3.17 15.58 8.06
CA ASN A 104 2.19 15.63 9.16
C ASN A 104 0.76 15.22 8.73
N LYS A 105 0.53 14.99 7.43
CA LYS A 105 -0.79 14.63 6.89
C LYS A 105 -1.07 13.13 6.88
N ALA A 106 -0.07 12.26 7.12
CA ALA A 106 -0.25 10.81 7.09
C ALA A 106 -1.28 10.30 8.13
N TRP A 107 -1.35 10.96 9.29
CA TRP A 107 -2.38 10.71 10.31
C TRP A 107 -3.83 10.80 9.77
N ARG A 108 -4.10 11.73 8.82
CA ARG A 108 -5.44 11.90 8.26
C ARG A 108 -5.89 10.69 7.43
N ILE A 109 -4.95 9.97 6.82
CA ILE A 109 -5.25 8.76 6.06
C ILE A 109 -5.57 7.60 7.01
N GLY A 110 -4.90 7.54 8.17
CA GLY A 110 -5.23 6.59 9.23
C GLY A 110 -6.66 6.75 9.77
N LEU A 111 -7.18 7.98 9.85
CA LEU A 111 -8.59 8.22 10.20
C LEU A 111 -9.57 7.58 9.21
N VAL A 112 -9.22 7.54 7.92
CA VAL A 112 -10.05 6.89 6.89
C VAL A 112 -10.10 5.37 7.09
N VAL A 113 -9.01 4.75 7.55
CA VAL A 113 -8.99 3.33 7.89
C VAL A 113 -9.95 3.03 9.05
N VAL A 114 -9.91 3.83 10.10
CA VAL A 114 -10.83 3.65 11.25
C VAL A 114 -12.28 3.89 10.83
N ALA A 115 -12.56 4.96 10.08
CA ALA A 115 -13.91 5.26 9.60
C ALA A 115 -14.46 4.15 8.69
N SER A 116 -13.62 3.59 7.81
CA SER A 116 -14.04 2.48 6.93
C SER A 116 -14.28 1.18 7.69
N LEU A 117 -13.52 0.88 8.76
CA LEU A 117 -13.81 -0.25 9.65
C LEU A 117 -15.17 -0.11 10.35
N LEU A 118 -15.49 1.08 10.87
CA LEU A 118 -16.80 1.36 11.45
C LEU A 118 -17.92 1.23 10.41
N ALA A 119 -17.68 1.70 9.19
CA ALA A 119 -18.62 1.56 8.09
C ALA A 119 -18.83 0.09 7.68
N ILE A 120 -17.80 -0.76 7.71
CA ILE A 120 -17.92 -2.21 7.47
C ILE A 120 -18.82 -2.84 8.54
N ALA A 121 -18.56 -2.56 9.83
CA ALA A 121 -19.37 -3.08 10.92
C ALA A 121 -20.84 -2.64 10.81
N PHE A 122 -21.08 -1.36 10.46
CA PHE A 122 -22.43 -0.84 10.22
C PHE A 122 -23.09 -1.49 8.99
N ALA A 123 -22.35 -1.71 7.90
CA ALA A 123 -22.86 -2.37 6.70
C ALA A 123 -23.33 -3.79 6.97
N GLU A 124 -22.62 -4.48 7.85
CA GLU A 124 -22.89 -5.86 8.24
C GLU A 124 -24.18 -5.96 9.05
N VAL A 125 -24.34 -5.10 10.07
CA VAL A 125 -25.57 -5.03 10.88
C VAL A 125 -26.77 -4.60 10.04
N SER A 126 -26.58 -3.68 9.09
CA SER A 126 -27.66 -3.16 8.23
C SER A 126 -27.95 -4.02 6.98
N GLY A 127 -27.11 -5.03 6.69
CA GLY A 127 -27.21 -5.85 5.47
C GLY A 127 -27.02 -5.09 4.15
N HIS A 128 -26.55 -3.84 4.18
CA HIS A 128 -26.44 -2.99 2.98
C HIS A 128 -25.19 -3.34 2.15
N VAL A 129 -25.38 -4.17 1.12
CA VAL A 129 -24.29 -4.63 0.23
C VAL A 129 -23.54 -3.47 -0.43
N GLY A 130 -24.24 -2.43 -0.89
CA GLY A 130 -23.59 -1.28 -1.53
C GLY A 130 -22.64 -0.53 -0.59
N LEU A 131 -23.06 -0.34 0.66
CA LEU A 131 -22.23 0.29 1.69
C LEU A 131 -21.05 -0.61 2.05
N ALA A 132 -21.25 -1.92 2.13
CA ALA A 132 -20.17 -2.89 2.37
C ALA A 132 -19.12 -2.89 1.25
N VAL A 133 -19.55 -2.81 -0.01
CA VAL A 133 -18.67 -2.73 -1.18
C VAL A 133 -17.80 -1.46 -1.11
N LEU A 134 -18.42 -0.32 -0.83
CA LEU A 134 -17.71 0.95 -0.70
C LEU A 134 -16.76 0.93 0.50
N ALA A 135 -17.23 0.48 1.67
CA ALA A 135 -16.45 0.47 2.90
C ALA A 135 -15.24 -0.47 2.81
N THR A 136 -15.41 -1.69 2.29
CA THR A 136 -14.30 -2.64 2.09
C THR A 136 -13.28 -2.15 1.06
N SER A 137 -13.72 -1.49 -0.01
CA SER A 137 -12.83 -0.89 -1.01
C SER A 137 -12.02 0.27 -0.42
N LEU A 138 -12.71 1.18 0.29
CA LEU A 138 -12.07 2.31 0.96
C LEU A 138 -11.08 1.83 2.02
N PHE A 139 -11.44 0.81 2.79
CA PHE A 139 -10.57 0.18 3.77
C PHE A 139 -9.28 -0.34 3.14
N VAL A 140 -9.38 -1.14 2.07
CA VAL A 140 -8.19 -1.70 1.40
C VAL A 140 -7.29 -0.60 0.82
N VAL A 141 -7.86 0.36 0.09
CA VAL A 141 -7.07 1.43 -0.55
C VAL A 141 -6.43 2.35 0.49
N SER A 142 -7.17 2.75 1.52
CA SER A 142 -6.65 3.61 2.58
C SER A 142 -5.58 2.90 3.42
N ASN A 143 -5.71 1.59 3.66
CA ASN A 143 -4.72 0.83 4.40
C ASN A 143 -3.41 0.65 3.59
N ILE A 144 -3.52 0.31 2.29
CA ILE A 144 -2.36 0.28 1.37
C ILE A 144 -1.63 1.63 1.40
N ALA A 145 -2.38 2.73 1.26
CA ALA A 145 -1.83 4.08 1.26
C ALA A 145 -1.16 4.44 2.59
N THR A 146 -1.81 4.12 3.71
CA THR A 146 -1.29 4.43 5.05
C THR A 146 0.02 3.70 5.30
N VAL A 147 0.07 2.39 5.06
CA VAL A 147 1.29 1.59 5.29
C VAL A 147 2.40 1.99 4.32
N GLY A 148 2.11 2.10 3.02
CA GLY A 148 3.12 2.45 2.02
C GLY A 148 3.73 3.84 2.24
N LEU A 149 2.90 4.85 2.52
CA LEU A 149 3.38 6.22 2.74
C LEU A 149 4.08 6.38 4.09
N THR A 150 3.60 5.77 5.17
CA THR A 150 4.28 5.88 6.47
C THR A 150 5.67 5.27 6.42
N LEU A 151 5.84 4.09 5.82
CA LEU A 151 7.16 3.49 5.60
C LEU A 151 8.05 4.37 4.71
N ALA A 152 7.51 4.88 3.60
CA ALA A 152 8.29 5.68 2.66
C ALA A 152 8.81 6.97 3.30
N THR A 153 7.95 7.64 4.06
CA THR A 153 8.29 8.89 4.74
C THR A 153 9.28 8.68 5.88
N ASN A 154 9.17 7.58 6.64
CA ASN A 154 10.13 7.23 7.68
C ASN A 154 11.53 6.96 7.10
N VAL A 155 11.61 6.25 5.97
CA VAL A 155 12.87 6.03 5.26
C VAL A 155 13.47 7.36 4.79
N VAL A 156 12.70 8.20 4.10
CA VAL A 156 13.20 9.50 3.60
C VAL A 156 13.62 10.46 4.73
N LYS A 157 12.97 10.39 5.90
CA LYS A 157 13.39 11.13 7.11
C LYS A 157 14.70 10.58 7.67
N SER A 158 14.85 9.26 7.76
CA SER A 158 16.07 8.61 8.27
C SER A 158 17.32 8.96 7.43
N PHE A 159 17.16 9.11 6.12
CA PHE A 159 18.25 9.52 5.21
C PHE A 159 18.50 11.04 5.16
N SER A 160 17.66 11.88 5.76
CA SER A 160 17.84 13.34 5.70
C SER A 160 19.06 13.91 6.43
N PRO A 161 19.46 13.43 7.64
CA PRO A 161 20.64 13.98 8.33
C PRO A 161 21.98 13.60 7.67
N LEU A 162 22.02 12.54 6.85
CA LEU A 162 23.19 12.19 6.05
C LEU A 162 23.45 13.25 4.96
N PHE A 163 22.40 13.88 4.45
CA PHE A 163 22.50 14.86 3.37
C PHE A 163 22.91 16.26 3.85
N THR A 164 22.44 16.73 5.01
CA THR A 164 22.94 17.98 5.59
C THR A 164 24.44 17.89 5.89
N ARG A 165 24.94 16.70 6.28
CA ARG A 165 26.38 16.46 6.46
C ARG A 165 27.16 16.48 5.15
N VAL A 166 26.63 15.90 4.07
CA VAL A 166 27.28 15.93 2.76
C VAL A 166 27.24 17.34 2.15
N ALA A 167 26.12 18.05 2.21
CA ALA A 167 25.98 19.41 1.70
C ALA A 167 26.92 20.39 2.43
N HIS A 168 26.96 20.35 3.77
CA HIS A 168 27.93 21.16 4.53
C HIS A 168 29.37 20.69 4.35
N GLY A 169 29.62 19.40 4.10
CA GLY A 169 30.95 18.88 3.79
C GLY A 169 31.50 19.37 2.45
N VAL A 170 30.61 19.59 1.46
CA VAL A 170 30.95 20.17 0.16
C VAL A 170 31.24 21.67 0.28
N GLU A 171 30.40 22.44 0.99
CA GLU A 171 30.64 23.87 1.26
C GLU A 171 31.93 24.15 2.05
N ARG A 172 32.28 23.26 2.98
CA ARG A 172 33.51 23.40 3.77
C ARG A 172 34.78 23.12 2.95
N LYS A 173 34.67 22.35 1.86
CA LYS A 173 35.80 22.07 0.95
C LYS A 173 36.02 23.18 -0.08
N SER A 174 34.97 23.91 -0.46
CA SER A 174 35.06 25.07 -1.35
C SER A 174 35.47 26.39 -0.67
N SER A 175 35.41 26.44 0.67
CA SER A 175 35.83 27.61 1.47
C SER A 175 37.23 27.46 2.09
N LEU A 176 37.94 26.35 1.83
CA LEU A 176 39.36 26.27 2.12
C LEU A 176 40.09 27.23 1.17
N PRO A 177 40.84 28.23 1.67
CA PRO A 177 41.65 29.05 0.81
C PRO A 177 42.61 28.13 0.05
N MET A 178 42.72 28.35 -1.26
CA MET A 178 43.88 27.89 -2.03
C MET A 178 45.11 28.66 -1.48
N GLY A 179 45.62 28.25 -0.33
CA GLY A 179 46.96 28.57 0.13
C GLY A 179 47.81 27.32 -0.04
N ALA A 180 49.05 27.39 -0.48
CA ALA A 180 49.92 28.48 -0.90
C ALA A 180 51.00 27.84 -1.79
#